data_AF-A0A3G2G915-F1
#
_entry.id   AF-A0A3G2G915-F1
#
_cell.length_a   1.000
_cell.length_b   1.000
_cell.length_c   1.000
_cell.angle_alpha   90.00
_cell.angle_beta   90.00
_cell.angle_gamma   90.00
#
_symmetry.space_group_name_H-M   'P 1'
#
loop_
_entity.id
_entity.type
_entity.pdbx_description
1 polymer ?
#
loop_
_entity_poly.entity_id
_entity_poly.type
_entity_poly.pdbx_seq_one_letter_code
_entity_poly.pdbx_strand_id
1 'polypeptide(L)'
;MNLKWFFSFVFIVFLSVYLTSLNYKNREYDWDMPGYVGSVYKMEFPDSQDKVHKLTFQSIKEEAPRDHYQKLSGVKPFRNAIQLYEKNARAFSEQLPYYEIKVGYNLVLLLLYKIGLSVPMSVIVISLLSYFFQQY
;
A
#
# COMPACT_ATOMS: atom_id res chain seq x y z
N MET A 1 -25.47 -29.32 0.63
CA MET A 1 -24.01 -29.50 0.42
C MET A 1 -23.60 -30.84 1.02
N ASN A 2 -22.84 -31.68 0.31
CA ASN A 2 -22.43 -32.98 0.86
C ASN A 2 -21.55 -32.76 2.10
N LEU A 3 -21.67 -33.61 3.12
CA LEU A 3 -20.98 -33.40 4.41
C LEU A 3 -19.45 -33.30 4.24
N LYS A 4 -18.88 -34.08 3.31
CA LYS A 4 -17.45 -34.01 2.93
C LYS A 4 -17.07 -32.66 2.30
N TRP A 5 -17.91 -32.14 1.41
CA TRP A 5 -17.69 -30.83 0.78
C TRP A 5 -17.78 -29.68 1.78
N PHE A 6 -18.67 -29.79 2.78
CA PHE A 6 -18.76 -28.82 3.87
C PHE A 6 -17.48 -28.78 4.71
N PHE A 7 -16.96 -29.94 5.14
CA PHE A 7 -15.71 -29.99 5.91
C PHE A 7 -14.51 -29.48 5.11
N SER A 8 -14.38 -29.86 3.83
CA SER A 8 -13.33 -29.34 2.95
C SER A 8 -13.42 -27.81 2.81
N PHE A 9 -14.63 -27.27 2.63
CA PHE A 9 -14.85 -25.83 2.53
C PHE A 9 -14.43 -25.10 3.81
N VAL A 10 -14.88 -25.57 4.98
CA VAL A 10 -14.52 -24.96 6.28
C VAL A 10 -13.01 -25.03 6.51
N PHE A 11 -12.37 -26.16 6.19
CA PHE A 11 -10.92 -26.31 6.29
C PHE A 11 -10.17 -25.31 5.40
N ILE A 12 -10.61 -25.14 4.14
CA ILE A 12 -10.01 -24.18 3.20
C ILE A 12 -10.17 -22.75 3.72
N VAL A 13 -11.37 -22.36 4.17
CA VAL A 13 -11.61 -21.02 4.72
C VAL A 13 -10.71 -20.77 5.93
N PHE A 14 -10.63 -21.73 6.86
CA PHE A 14 -9.78 -21.61 8.03
C PHE A 14 -8.30 -21.48 7.66
N LEU A 15 -7.82 -22.32 6.73
CA LEU A 15 -6.44 -22.27 6.24
C LEU A 15 -6.14 -20.93 5.58
N SER A 16 -7.04 -20.42 4.71
CA SER A 16 -6.88 -19.11 4.08
C SER A 16 -6.81 -17.99 5.10
N VAL A 17 -7.71 -17.95 6.10
CA VAL A 17 -7.68 -16.94 7.18
C VAL A 17 -6.37 -17.02 7.98
N TYR A 18 -5.90 -18.22 8.30
CA TYR A 18 -4.64 -18.43 9.00
C TYR A 18 -3.44 -17.91 8.19
N LEU A 19 -3.35 -18.27 6.91
CA LEU A 19 -2.27 -17.83 6.02
C LEU A 19 -2.30 -16.31 5.79
N THR A 20 -3.47 -15.72 5.57
CA THR A 20 -3.61 -14.25 5.47
C THR A 20 -3.18 -13.57 6.76
N SER A 21 -3.51 -14.13 7.93
CA SER A 21 -3.10 -13.58 9.22
C SER A 21 -1.58 -13.64 9.42
N LEU A 22 -0.94 -14.72 8.99
CA LEU A 22 0.52 -14.82 9.01
C LEU A 22 1.17 -13.82 8.04
N ASN A 23 0.61 -13.65 6.85
CA ASN A 23 1.12 -12.67 5.89
C ASN A 23 0.96 -11.24 6.40
N TYR A 24 -0.19 -10.90 6.99
CA TYR A 24 -0.42 -9.58 7.59
C TYR A 24 0.56 -9.23 8.71
N LYS A 25 0.97 -10.21 9.53
CA LYS A 25 1.98 -10.01 10.57
C LYS A 25 3.38 -9.74 9.99
N ASN A 26 3.68 -10.33 8.84
CA ASN A 26 4.95 -10.18 8.14
C ASN A 26 4.88 -9.17 6.98
N ARG A 27 3.85 -8.31 6.97
CA ARG A 27 3.62 -7.36 5.87
C ARG A 27 4.79 -6.39 5.75
N GLU A 28 5.21 -6.12 4.53
CA GLU A 28 6.20 -5.11 4.24
C GLU A 28 5.53 -3.82 3.78
N TYR A 29 6.09 -2.70 4.23
CA TYR A 29 5.77 -1.39 3.69
C TYR A 29 6.90 -1.10 2.71
N ASP A 30 6.67 -1.44 1.45
CA ASP A 30 7.69 -1.42 0.40
C ASP A 30 7.98 -0.01 -0.12
N TRP A 31 9.08 0.12 -0.85
CA TRP A 31 9.58 1.38 -1.39
C TRP A 31 8.68 2.00 -2.47
N ASP A 32 7.74 1.23 -3.03
CA ASP A 32 6.76 1.70 -4.02
C ASP A 32 5.52 2.31 -3.36
N MET A 33 5.28 1.99 -2.08
CA MET A 33 4.11 2.46 -1.34
C MET A 33 3.92 3.99 -1.38
N PRO A 34 4.93 4.84 -1.15
CA PRO A 34 4.75 6.29 -1.28
C PRO A 34 4.26 6.71 -2.67
N GLY A 35 4.71 6.02 -3.73
CA GLY A 35 4.31 6.29 -5.11
C GLY A 35 2.83 5.99 -5.37
N TYR A 36 2.35 4.82 -4.93
CA TYR A 36 0.94 4.46 -5.08
C TYR A 36 0.03 5.28 -4.15
N VAL A 37 0.44 5.51 -2.92
CA VAL A 37 -0.31 6.35 -1.97
C VAL A 37 -0.44 7.78 -2.51
N GLY A 38 0.66 8.34 -3.01
CA GLY A 38 0.67 9.66 -3.64
C GLY A 38 -0.20 9.73 -4.89
N SER A 39 -0.19 8.70 -5.73
CA SER A 39 -1.03 8.63 -6.93
C SER A 39 -2.53 8.73 -6.58
N VAL A 40 -2.98 8.01 -5.55
CA VAL A 40 -4.37 8.07 -5.09
C VAL A 40 -4.72 9.44 -4.51
N TYR A 41 -3.87 10.02 -3.66
CA TYR A 41 -4.13 11.37 -3.13
C TYR A 41 -4.09 12.44 -4.22
N LYS A 42 -3.28 12.28 -5.27
CA LYS A 42 -3.27 13.19 -6.42
C LYS A 42 -4.56 13.11 -7.23
N MET A 43 -5.21 11.95 -7.31
CA MET A 43 -6.56 11.85 -7.89
C MET A 43 -7.60 12.64 -7.08
N GLU A 44 -7.45 12.67 -5.75
CA GLU A 44 -8.36 13.40 -4.85
C GLU A 44 -8.05 14.90 -4.77
N PHE A 45 -6.79 15.28 -4.90
CA PHE A 45 -6.29 16.65 -4.73
C PHE A 45 -5.36 17.06 -5.89
N PRO A 46 -5.85 17.07 -7.14
CA PRO A 46 -5.01 17.29 -8.33
C PRO A 46 -4.30 18.65 -8.32
N ASP A 47 -4.89 19.65 -7.68
CA ASP A 47 -4.39 21.03 -7.69
C ASP A 47 -3.38 21.34 -6.57
N SER A 48 -3.06 20.37 -5.70
CA SER A 48 -2.22 20.64 -4.52
C SER A 48 -1.16 19.57 -4.26
N GLN A 49 0.01 19.77 -4.86
CA GLN A 49 1.20 18.93 -4.64
C GLN A 49 1.61 18.84 -3.17
N ASP A 50 1.57 19.95 -2.44
CA ASP A 50 1.92 19.99 -1.02
C ASP A 50 0.95 19.16 -0.17
N LYS A 51 -0.35 19.18 -0.50
CA LYS A 51 -1.35 18.39 0.22
C LYS A 51 -1.17 16.89 -0.07
N VAL A 52 -0.94 16.53 -1.34
CA VAL A 52 -0.65 15.15 -1.75
C VAL A 52 0.57 14.61 -1.02
N HIS A 53 1.67 15.38 -1.03
CA HIS A 53 2.91 15.04 -0.36
C HIS A 53 2.70 14.83 1.15
N LYS A 54 2.10 15.83 1.82
CA LYS A 54 1.85 15.78 3.27
C LYS A 54 1.00 14.57 3.65
N LEU A 55 -0.12 14.34 2.96
CA LEU A 55 -1.04 13.23 3.26
C LEU A 55 -0.38 11.88 3.01
N THR A 56 0.45 11.77 1.97
CA THR A 56 1.19 10.54 1.66
C THR A 56 2.07 10.13 2.83
N PHE A 57 3.02 10.99 3.20
CA PHE A 57 3.98 10.65 4.25
C PHE A 57 3.33 10.58 5.63
N GLN A 58 2.32 11.42 5.90
CA GLN A 58 1.58 11.37 7.16
C GLN A 58 0.83 10.03 7.33
N SER A 59 0.04 9.61 6.33
CA SER A 59 -0.73 8.36 6.44
C SER A 59 0.17 7.13 6.55
N ILE A 60 1.26 7.08 5.79
CA ILE A 60 2.24 5.98 5.91
C ILE A 60 2.87 5.98 7.31
N LYS A 61 3.21 7.14 7.86
CA LYS A 61 3.81 7.26 9.21
C LYS A 61 2.86 6.81 10.33
N GLU A 62 1.57 7.05 10.16
CA GLU A 62 0.54 6.67 11.14
C GLU A 62 0.33 5.15 11.20
N GLU A 63 0.54 4.45 10.08
CA GLU A 63 0.27 3.01 9.97
C GLU A 63 1.51 2.11 10.00
N ALA A 64 2.62 2.58 9.42
CA ALA A 64 3.82 1.77 9.28
C ALA A 64 4.54 1.61 10.63
N PRO A 65 5.10 0.42 10.92
CA PRO A 65 6.10 0.27 11.96
C PRO A 65 7.22 1.31 11.81
N ARG A 66 7.74 1.82 12.93
CA ARG A 66 8.72 2.94 12.92
C ARG A 66 9.95 2.65 12.09
N ASP A 67 10.44 1.42 12.13
CA ASP A 67 11.60 0.95 11.37
C ASP A 67 11.30 0.85 9.87
N HIS A 68 10.09 0.45 9.49
CA HIS A 68 9.63 0.47 8.10
C HIS A 68 9.52 1.90 7.58
N TYR A 69 8.90 2.80 8.34
CA TYR A 69 8.84 4.21 7.95
C TYR A 69 10.23 4.83 7.80
N GLN A 70 11.17 4.52 8.69
CA GLN A 70 12.56 4.99 8.59
C GLN A 70 13.30 4.50 7.34
N LYS A 71 12.95 3.32 6.82
CA LYS A 71 13.44 2.82 5.53
C LYS A 71 12.81 3.60 4.38
N LEU A 72 11.51 3.83 4.43
CA LEU A 72 10.75 4.60 3.42
C LEU A 72 11.11 6.08 3.35
N SER A 73 11.52 6.66 4.47
CA SER A 73 12.02 8.03 4.52
C SER A 73 13.49 8.15 4.12
N GLY A 74 14.20 7.02 3.92
CA GLY A 74 15.63 7.03 3.61
C GLY A 74 16.51 7.50 4.77
N VAL A 75 16.00 7.43 6.00
CA VAL A 75 16.76 7.74 7.22
C VAL A 75 17.64 6.54 7.60
N LYS A 76 17.14 5.31 7.45
CA LYS A 76 17.89 4.07 7.71
C LYS A 76 17.54 2.97 6.70
N PRO A 77 18.45 2.59 5.78
CA PRO A 77 19.77 3.17 5.53
C PRO A 77 19.67 4.59 4.98
N PHE A 78 20.71 5.40 5.20
CA PHE A 78 20.76 6.77 4.71
C PHE A 78 20.75 6.79 3.18
N ARG A 79 19.69 7.35 2.58
CA ARG A 79 19.51 7.44 1.12
C ARG A 79 19.04 8.85 0.74
N ASN A 80 19.93 9.62 0.13
CA ASN A 80 19.67 11.03 -0.24
C ASN A 80 18.46 11.19 -1.17
N ALA A 81 18.33 10.33 -2.18
CA ALA A 81 17.22 10.41 -3.14
C ALA A 81 15.85 10.20 -2.47
N ILE A 82 15.76 9.24 -1.54
CA ILE A 82 14.51 8.94 -0.84
C ILE A 82 14.16 10.05 0.15
N GLN A 83 15.16 10.57 0.88
CA GLN A 83 14.93 11.73 1.76
C GLN A 83 14.51 12.98 1.00
N LEU A 84 14.97 13.17 -0.25
CA LEU A 84 14.54 14.28 -1.07
C LEU A 84 13.03 14.21 -1.32
N TYR A 85 12.49 13.01 -1.60
CA TYR A 85 11.05 12.82 -1.78
C TYR A 85 10.26 13.08 -0.49
N GLU A 86 10.76 12.64 0.67
CA GLU A 86 10.08 12.94 1.95
C GLU A 86 10.10 14.45 2.27
N LYS A 87 11.14 15.17 1.86
CA LYS A 87 11.33 16.59 2.24
C LYS A 87 10.82 17.60 1.21
N ASN A 88 10.62 17.19 -0.04
CA ASN A 88 10.32 18.09 -1.14
C ASN A 88 9.10 17.61 -1.95
N ALA A 89 7.99 18.35 -1.82
CA ALA A 89 6.73 18.03 -2.49
C ALA A 89 6.83 18.04 -4.02
N ARG A 90 7.66 18.92 -4.59
CA ARG A 90 7.88 18.97 -6.04
C ARG A 90 8.63 17.75 -6.53
N ALA A 91 9.75 17.40 -5.90
CA ALA A 91 10.52 16.21 -6.25
C ALA A 91 9.68 14.94 -6.11
N PHE A 92 8.85 14.86 -5.07
CA PHE A 92 7.89 13.77 -4.90
C PHE A 92 6.81 13.75 -5.99
N SER A 93 6.30 14.91 -6.39
CA SER A 93 5.26 14.99 -7.44
C SER A 93 5.80 14.60 -8.82
N GLU A 94 7.08 14.88 -9.10
CA GLU A 94 7.74 14.54 -10.36
C GLU A 94 7.93 13.03 -10.55
N GLN A 95 7.97 12.23 -9.48
CA GLN A 95 8.04 10.75 -9.59
C GLN A 95 6.66 10.07 -9.72
N LEU A 96 5.56 10.72 -9.33
CA LEU A 96 4.22 10.10 -9.36
C LEU A 96 3.79 9.53 -10.73
N PRO A 97 4.10 10.17 -11.88
CA PRO A 97 3.74 9.62 -13.18
C PRO A 97 4.24 8.19 -13.44
N TYR A 98 5.35 7.77 -12.81
CA TYR A 98 5.83 6.38 -12.90
C TYR A 98 4.84 5.38 -12.28
N TYR A 99 4.19 5.74 -11.18
CA TYR A 99 3.24 4.90 -10.46
C TYR A 99 1.82 5.02 -11.03
N GLU A 100 1.49 6.13 -11.69
CA GLU A 100 0.20 6.38 -12.33
C GLU A 100 -0.08 5.47 -13.54
N ILE A 101 0.97 4.94 -14.18
CA ILE A 101 0.85 4.08 -15.36
C ILE A 101 0.00 2.83 -15.10
N LYS A 102 -0.04 2.33 -13.86
CA LYS A 102 -0.87 1.18 -13.46
C LYS A 102 -2.30 1.64 -13.13
N VAL A 103 -3.00 2.17 -14.14
CA VAL A 103 -4.34 2.78 -13.99
C VAL A 103 -5.31 1.85 -13.24
N GLY A 104 -5.43 0.59 -13.65
CA GLY A 104 -6.33 -0.37 -13.01
C GLY A 104 -6.01 -0.61 -11.53
N TYR A 105 -4.73 -0.69 -11.19
CA TYR A 105 -4.29 -0.85 -9.80
C TYR A 105 -4.65 0.37 -8.95
N ASN A 106 -4.36 1.58 -9.45
CA ASN A 106 -4.66 2.83 -8.75
C ASN A 106 -6.18 3.04 -8.58
N LEU A 107 -6.99 2.63 -9.55
CA LEU A 107 -8.45 2.67 -9.42
C LEU A 107 -8.97 1.73 -8.33
N VAL A 108 -8.43 0.52 -8.22
CA VAL A 108 -8.79 -0.38 -7.11
C VAL A 108 -8.40 0.21 -5.76
N LEU A 109 -7.20 0.81 -5.65
CA LEU A 109 -6.80 1.50 -4.43
C LEU A 109 -7.74 2.67 -4.09
N LEU A 110 -8.14 3.45 -5.09
CA LEU A 110 -9.09 4.55 -4.90
C LEU A 110 -10.45 4.02 -4.43
N LEU A 111 -10.95 2.91 -4.99
CA LEU A 111 -12.20 2.30 -4.55
C LEU A 111 -12.11 1.84 -3.09
N LEU A 112 -11.03 1.15 -2.71
CA LEU A 112 -10.78 0.72 -1.34
C LEU A 112 -10.70 1.93 -0.38
N TYR A 113 -10.05 3.01 -0.81
CA TYR A 113 -10.01 4.26 -0.05
C TYR A 113 -11.41 4.87 0.13
N LYS A 114 -12.22 4.93 -0.93
CA LYS A 114 -13.58 5.48 -0.90
C LYS A 114 -14.56 4.69 -0.01
N ILE A 115 -14.35 3.38 0.18
CA ILE A 115 -15.15 2.58 1.11
C ILE A 115 -14.67 2.66 2.57
N GLY A 116 -13.65 3.49 2.86
CA GLY A 116 -13.23 3.85 4.22
C GLY A 116 -11.90 3.27 4.68
N LEU A 117 -11.18 2.54 3.83
CA LEU A 117 -9.80 2.15 4.13
C LEU A 117 -8.88 3.37 3.98
N SER A 118 -7.79 3.40 4.74
CA SER A 118 -6.70 4.32 4.44
C SER A 118 -5.96 3.87 3.18
N VAL A 119 -5.32 4.80 2.48
CA VAL A 119 -4.60 4.46 1.24
C VAL A 119 -3.44 3.46 1.47
N PRO A 120 -2.59 3.60 2.51
CA PRO A 120 -1.56 2.60 2.79
C PRO A 120 -2.17 1.22 3.09
N MET A 121 -3.25 1.14 3.85
CA MET A 121 -3.94 -0.12 4.11
C MET A 121 -4.54 -0.73 2.83
N SER A 122 -5.05 0.09 1.90
CA SER A 122 -5.51 -0.39 0.59
C SER A 122 -4.38 -1.08 -0.19
N VAL A 123 -3.17 -0.52 -0.17
CA VAL A 123 -1.98 -1.14 -0.80
C VAL A 123 -1.66 -2.48 -0.15
N ILE A 124 -1.66 -2.55 1.18
CA ILE A 124 -1.44 -3.79 1.93
C ILE A 124 -2.52 -4.83 1.60
N VAL A 125 -3.80 -4.45 1.57
CA VAL A 125 -4.91 -5.38 1.27
C VAL A 125 -4.75 -5.98 -0.11
N ILE A 126 -4.40 -5.18 -1.13
CA ILE A 126 -4.14 -5.73 -2.46
C ILE A 126 -2.95 -6.69 -2.43
N SER A 127 -1.85 -6.32 -1.76
CA SER A 127 -0.66 -7.19 -1.63
C SER A 127 -1.00 -8.54 -0.97
N LEU A 128 -1.81 -8.54 0.10
CA LEU A 128 -2.28 -9.76 0.77
C LEU A 128 -3.12 -10.64 -0.15
N LEU A 129 -3.96 -10.04 -1.00
CA LEU A 129 -4.81 -10.76 -1.93
C LEU A 129 -4.01 -11.27 -3.14
N SER A 130 -3.01 -10.53 -3.60
CA SER A 130 -2.14 -10.90 -4.72
C SER A 130 -1.40 -12.21 -4.46
N TYR A 131 -1.07 -12.53 -3.20
CA TYR A 131 -0.48 -13.82 -2.82
C TYR A 131 -1.27 -15.04 -3.34
N PHE A 132 -2.61 -14.97 -3.41
CA PHE A 132 -3.43 -16.08 -3.90
C PHE A 132 -3.39 -16.26 -5.42
N PHE A 133 -2.96 -15.24 -6.15
CA PHE A 133 -2.92 -15.23 -7.62
C PHE A 133 -1.50 -15.35 -8.18
N GLN A 134 -0.48 -15.21 -7.33
CA GLN A 134 0.90 -15.25 -7.74
C GLN A 134 1.29 -16.70 -8.08
N GLN A 135 1.37 -17.01 -9.38
CA GLN A 135 2.03 -18.21 -9.88
C GLN A 135 3.54 -17.99 -9.79
N TYR A 136 4.24 -18.97 -9.24
CA TYR A 136 5.71 -19.01 -9.13
C TYR A 136 6.40 -18.76 -10.47
#